data_AF-A0A0G3XL95-F1
#
_entry.id   AF-A0A0G3XL95-F1
#
_cell.length_a   1.000
_cell.length_b   1.000
_cell.length_c   1.000
_cell.angle_alpha   90.00
_cell.angle_beta   90.00
_cell.angle_gamma   90.00
#
_symmetry.space_group_name_H-M   'P 1'
#
loop_
_entity.id
_entity.type
_entity.pdbx_description
1 polymer ?
#
loop_
_entity_poly.entity_id
_entity_poly.type
_entity_poly.pdbx_seq_one_letter_code
_entity_poly.pdbx_strand_id
1 'polypeptide(L)'
;MSAVVPSARPAPASRWADACYAALRLAGWLATSMAIVSALWVLFFVMLGEFTFAGAVLHLDNFAARYVAADPERRAAFEAQFWIASAVLFLVVGVLRRHALRDLIPQSKETADGQV
;
A
#
# COMPACT_ATOMS: atom_id res chain seq x y z
N MET A 1 -25.79 -46.44 -16.28
CA MET A 1 -25.42 -46.30 -14.85
C MET A 1 -24.71 -44.96 -14.70
N SER A 2 -25.39 -43.93 -14.22
CA SER A 2 -24.76 -42.61 -13.96
C SER A 2 -24.35 -42.54 -12.50
N ALA A 3 -23.05 -42.35 -12.26
CA ALA A 3 -22.50 -42.21 -10.92
C ALA A 3 -22.84 -40.81 -10.38
N VAL A 4 -23.53 -40.77 -9.25
CA VAL A 4 -23.73 -39.54 -8.46
C VAL A 4 -22.38 -39.17 -7.86
N VAL A 5 -21.78 -38.08 -8.36
CA VAL A 5 -20.59 -37.49 -7.74
C VAL A 5 -21.04 -36.84 -6.43
N PRO A 6 -20.50 -37.22 -5.26
CA PRO A 6 -20.84 -36.56 -4.02
C PRO A 6 -20.40 -35.11 -4.11
N SER A 7 -21.37 -34.19 -4.10
CA SER A 7 -21.10 -32.77 -3.96
C SER A 7 -20.42 -32.57 -2.60
N ALA A 8 -19.11 -32.34 -2.61
CA ALA A 8 -18.35 -32.05 -1.40
C ALA A 8 -18.94 -30.77 -0.79
N ARG A 9 -19.62 -30.90 0.35
CA ARG A 9 -20.15 -29.78 1.11
C ARG A 9 -18.99 -28.86 1.48
N PRO A 10 -19.03 -27.55 1.17
CA PRO A 10 -17.99 -26.64 1.65
C PRO A 10 -17.98 -26.68 3.18
N ALA A 11 -16.79 -26.87 3.76
CA ALA A 11 -16.61 -26.80 5.20
C ALA A 11 -17.05 -25.42 5.71
N PRO A 12 -17.70 -25.32 6.88
CA PRO A 12 -18.11 -24.03 7.42
C PRO A 12 -16.86 -23.15 7.63
N ALA A 13 -16.82 -22.01 6.94
CA ALA A 13 -15.72 -21.06 7.04
C ALA A 13 -15.63 -20.53 8.48
N SER A 14 -14.44 -20.66 9.09
CA SER A 14 -14.17 -20.11 10.42
C SER A 14 -14.01 -18.60 10.31
N ARG A 15 -14.84 -17.83 11.03
CA ARG A 15 -14.73 -16.36 11.10
C ARG A 15 -13.32 -15.88 11.48
N TRP A 16 -12.58 -16.68 12.25
CA TRP A 16 -11.20 -16.40 12.62
C TRP A 16 -10.22 -16.62 11.46
N ALA A 17 -10.45 -17.64 10.65
CA ALA A 17 -9.66 -17.88 9.44
C ALA A 17 -9.85 -16.74 8.43
N ASP A 18 -11.10 -16.28 8.25
CA ASP A 18 -11.42 -15.15 7.36
C ASP A 18 -10.79 -13.85 7.88
N ALA A 19 -10.89 -13.58 9.19
CA ALA A 19 -10.27 -12.41 9.81
C ALA A 19 -8.74 -12.43 9.69
N CYS A 20 -8.12 -13.61 9.86
CA CYS A 20 -6.67 -13.78 9.72
C CYS A 20 -6.21 -13.58 8.28
N TYR A 21 -6.91 -14.19 7.31
CA TYR A 21 -6.69 -13.96 5.89
C TYR A 21 -6.80 -12.47 5.56
N ALA A 22 -7.84 -11.81 6.08
CA ALA A 22 -8.07 -10.40 5.82
C ALA A 22 -6.96 -9.50 6.37
N ALA A 23 -6.53 -9.76 7.61
CA ALA A 23 -5.43 -9.06 8.24
C ALA A 23 -4.12 -9.24 7.46
N LEU A 24 -3.80 -10.47 7.03
CA LEU A 24 -2.59 -10.74 6.26
C LEU A 24 -2.61 -10.05 4.89
N ARG A 25 -3.77 -10.07 4.20
CA ARG A 25 -3.95 -9.39 2.92
C ARG A 25 -3.82 -7.88 3.06
N LEU A 26 -4.42 -7.30 4.10
CA LEU A 26 -4.29 -5.88 4.40
C LEU A 26 -2.85 -5.51 4.76
N ALA A 27 -2.17 -6.32 5.57
CA ALA A 27 -0.77 -6.10 5.95
C ALA A 27 0.15 -6.13 4.72
N GLY A 28 -0.03 -7.12 3.83
CA GLY A 28 0.72 -7.20 2.57
C GLY A 28 0.45 -5.99 1.68
N TRP A 29 -0.80 -5.55 1.59
CA TRP A 29 -1.15 -4.33 0.86
C TRP A 29 -0.48 -3.08 1.46
N LEU A 30 -0.55 -2.90 2.78
CA LEU A 30 0.10 -1.79 3.50
C LEU A 30 1.61 -1.79 3.25
N ALA A 31 2.27 -2.93 3.48
CA ALA A 31 3.71 -3.08 3.34
C ALA A 31 4.19 -2.74 1.93
N THR A 32 3.53 -3.26 0.89
CA THR A 32 3.89 -2.92 -0.48
C THR A 32 3.61 -1.46 -0.81
N SER A 33 2.52 -0.87 -0.32
CA SER A 33 2.24 0.57 -0.53
C SER A 33 3.32 1.43 0.12
N MET A 34 3.74 1.11 1.35
CA MET A 34 4.85 1.80 2.03
C MET A 34 6.17 1.63 1.26
N ALA A 35 6.47 0.42 0.77
CA ALA A 35 7.67 0.17 -0.04
C ALA A 35 7.69 1.02 -1.32
N ILE A 36 6.55 1.15 -2.00
CA ILE A 36 6.44 2.01 -3.19
C ILE A 36 6.66 3.48 -2.83
N VAL A 37 6.05 3.98 -1.75
CA VAL A 37 6.27 5.36 -1.29
C VAL A 37 7.74 5.62 -0.97
N SER A 38 8.41 4.69 -0.28
CA SER A 38 9.85 4.77 -0.02
C SER A 38 10.66 4.77 -1.32
N ALA A 39 10.31 3.91 -2.29
CA ALA A 39 10.97 3.88 -3.59
C ALA A 39 10.77 5.18 -4.38
N LEU A 40 9.62 5.84 -4.27
CA LEU A 40 9.36 7.15 -4.89
C LEU A 40 10.23 8.25 -4.28
N TRP A 41 10.44 8.25 -2.96
CA TRP A 41 11.39 9.17 -2.32
C TRP A 41 12.83 8.93 -2.79
N VAL A 42 13.26 7.67 -2.90
CA VAL A 42 14.58 7.34 -3.47
C VAL A 42 14.67 7.82 -4.91
N LEU A 43 13.66 7.54 -5.74
CA LEU A 43 13.61 7.95 -7.14
C LEU A 43 13.64 9.48 -7.29
N PHE A 44 13.00 10.22 -6.38
CA PHE A 44 13.06 11.68 -6.36
C PHE A 44 14.50 12.19 -6.23
N PHE A 45 15.29 11.67 -5.29
CA PHE A 45 16.71 12.03 -5.17
C PHE A 45 17.53 11.59 -6.38
N VAL A 46 17.26 10.40 -6.92
CA VAL A 46 17.91 9.93 -8.15
C VAL A 46 17.63 10.85 -9.33
N MET A 47 16.38 11.33 -9.47
CA MET A 47 15.98 12.25 -10.52
C MET A 47 16.63 13.62 -10.35
N LEU A 48 16.73 14.15 -9.12
CA LEU A 48 17.49 15.37 -8.85
C LEU A 48 18.97 15.21 -9.19
N GLY A 49 19.52 14.02 -8.96
CA GLY A 49 20.90 13.68 -9.26
C GLY A 49 21.19 13.33 -10.73
N GLU A 50 20.31 13.70 -11.66
CA GLU A 50 20.44 13.41 -13.11
C GLU A 50 20.62 11.90 -13.38
N PHE A 51 19.93 11.06 -12.60
CA PHE A 51 20.01 9.59 -12.65
C PHE A 51 21.39 9.00 -12.36
N THR A 52 22.28 9.76 -11.69
CA THR A 52 23.58 9.27 -11.23
C THR A 52 23.55 8.96 -9.74
N PHE A 53 24.29 7.93 -9.32
CA PHE A 53 24.40 7.58 -7.89
C PHE A 53 25.06 8.71 -7.09
N ALA A 54 26.14 9.29 -7.62
CA ALA A 54 26.84 10.40 -6.97
C ALA A 54 25.93 11.64 -6.83
N GLY A 55 25.17 11.99 -7.86
CA GLY A 55 24.21 13.09 -7.79
C GLY A 55 23.09 12.83 -6.78
N ALA A 56 22.54 11.61 -6.77
CA ALA A 56 21.49 11.24 -5.81
C ALA A 56 21.95 11.39 -4.36
N VAL A 57 23.15 10.87 -4.06
CA VAL A 57 23.76 10.98 -2.73
C VAL A 57 24.07 12.44 -2.38
N LEU A 58 24.54 13.25 -3.33
CA LEU A 58 24.80 14.67 -3.10
C LEU A 58 23.53 15.44 -2.71
N HIS A 59 22.41 15.18 -3.39
CA HIS A 59 21.14 15.82 -3.05
C HIS A 59 20.57 15.32 -1.71
N LEU A 60 20.74 14.03 -1.41
CA LEU A 60 20.36 13.46 -0.11
C LEU A 60 21.18 14.07 1.04
N ASP A 61 22.49 14.21 0.84
CA ASP A 61 23.39 14.84 1.81
C ASP A 61 23.03 16.31 2.06
N ASN A 62 22.75 17.06 0.99
CA ASN A 62 22.30 18.44 1.11
C ASN A 62 20.99 18.56 1.92
N PHE A 63 20.04 17.66 1.65
CA PHE A 63 18.77 17.60 2.37
C PHE A 63 18.99 17.31 3.87
N ALA A 64 19.82 16.32 4.19
CA ALA A 64 20.16 15.96 5.57
C ALA A 64 20.89 17.11 6.29
N ALA A 65 21.88 17.74 5.65
CA ALA A 65 22.61 18.86 6.20
C ALA A 65 21.70 20.05 6.56
N ARG A 66 20.73 20.38 5.67
CA ARG A 66 19.74 21.43 5.92
C ARG A 66 18.79 21.11 7.07
N TYR A 67 18.39 19.84 7.21
CA TYR A 67 17.54 19.40 8.31
C TYR A 67 18.27 19.43 9.65
N VAL A 68 19.53 18.99 9.71
CA VAL A 68 20.35 18.99 10.93
C VAL A 68 20.70 20.41 11.37
N ALA A 69 20.95 21.32 10.44
CA ALA A 69 21.27 22.72 10.73
C ALA A 69 20.04 23.57 11.10
N ALA A 70 18.82 23.04 10.99
CA ALA A 70 17.59 23.79 11.28
C ALA A 70 17.29 23.86 12.78
N ASP A 71 16.83 25.02 13.23
CA ASP A 71 16.30 25.21 14.59
C ASP A 71 15.06 24.32 14.83
N PRO A 72 14.70 24.02 16.10
CA PRO A 72 13.65 23.06 16.44
C PRO A 72 12.30 23.33 15.76
N GLU A 73 11.89 24.61 15.66
CA GLU A 73 10.63 25.00 15.02
C GLU A 73 10.63 24.69 13.52
N ARG A 74 11.73 25.01 12.82
CA ARG A 74 11.89 24.74 11.39
C ARG A 74 11.98 23.25 11.11
N ARG A 75 12.62 22.51 12.01
CA ARG A 75 12.72 21.05 11.94
C ARG A 75 11.34 20.38 12.05
N ALA A 76 10.49 20.83 12.97
CA ALA A 76 9.12 20.34 13.10
C ALA A 76 8.29 20.62 11.83
N ALA A 77 8.42 21.81 11.25
CA ALA A 77 7.77 22.14 9.97
C ALA A 77 8.24 21.24 8.83
N PHE A 78 9.55 20.95 8.76
CA PHE A 78 10.13 20.05 7.77
C PHE A 78 9.60 18.62 7.91
N GLU A 79 9.54 18.09 9.13
CA GLU A 79 8.95 16.77 9.40
C GLU A 79 7.48 16.72 9.02
N ALA A 80 6.71 17.75 9.36
CA ALA A 80 5.31 17.83 8.98
C ALA A 80 5.15 17.79 7.45
N GLN A 81 5.94 18.56 6.70
CA GLN A 81 5.93 18.56 5.24
C GLN A 81 6.27 17.17 4.67
N PHE A 82 7.31 16.52 5.20
CA PHE A 82 7.72 15.18 4.78
C PHE A 82 6.60 14.15 5.02
N TRP A 83 5.99 14.16 6.20
CA TRP A 83 4.90 13.23 6.53
C TRP A 83 3.63 13.49 5.73
N ILE A 84 3.27 14.76 5.52
CA ILE A 84 2.12 15.13 4.67
C ILE A 84 2.34 14.64 3.23
N ALA A 85 3.51 14.93 2.64
CA ALA A 85 3.84 14.46 1.30
C ALA A 85 3.80 12.93 1.20
N SER A 86 4.35 12.24 2.21
CA SER A 86 4.32 10.77 2.29
C SER A 86 2.90 10.22 2.42
N ALA A 87 2.03 10.86 3.20
CA ALA A 87 0.63 10.48 3.34
C ALA A 87 -0.15 10.66 2.03
N VAL A 88 0.10 11.75 1.30
CA VAL A 88 -0.49 11.99 -0.03
C VAL A 88 -0.03 10.92 -1.02
N LEU A 89 1.28 10.64 -1.11
CA LEU A 89 1.81 9.57 -1.96
C LEU A 89 1.21 8.21 -1.59
N PHE A 90 1.12 7.91 -0.30
CA PHE A 90 0.52 6.68 0.20
C PHE A 90 -0.95 6.55 -0.20
N LEU A 91 -1.73 7.64 -0.08
CA LEU A 91 -3.13 7.68 -0.52
C LEU A 91 -3.24 7.39 -2.02
N VAL A 92 -2.42 8.05 -2.85
CA VAL A 92 -2.40 7.85 -4.30
C VAL A 92 -2.07 6.40 -4.64
N VAL A 93 -0.96 5.86 -4.10
CA VAL A 93 -0.55 4.46 -4.31
C VAL A 93 -1.63 3.50 -3.82
N GLY A 94 -2.23 3.78 -2.67
CA GLY A 94 -3.28 2.98 -2.09
C GLY A 94 -4.53 2.92 -2.97
N VAL A 95 -4.98 4.07 -3.49
CA VAL A 95 -6.11 4.15 -4.43
C VAL A 95 -5.82 3.39 -5.72
N LEU A 96 -4.61 3.54 -6.28
CA LEU A 96 -4.22 2.79 -7.49
C LEU A 96 -4.17 1.27 -7.22
N ARG A 97 -3.75 0.86 -6.03
CA ARG A 97 -3.66 -0.54 -5.62
C ARG A 97 -4.93 -1.09 -4.97
N ARG A 98 -6.04 -0.35 -4.93
CA ARG A 98 -7.31 -0.79 -4.33
C ARG A 98 -7.81 -2.12 -4.90
N HIS A 99 -7.46 -2.41 -6.16
CA HIS A 99 -7.79 -3.65 -6.84
C HIS A 99 -7.27 -4.90 -6.12
N ALA A 100 -6.10 -4.80 -5.46
CA ALA A 100 -5.52 -5.90 -4.71
C ALA A 100 -6.32 -6.27 -3.45
N LEU A 101 -7.24 -5.40 -3.01
CA LEU A 101 -8.11 -5.63 -1.86
C LEU A 101 -9.52 -6.09 -2.26
N ARG A 102 -9.84 -6.23 -3.55
CA ARG A 102 -11.19 -6.60 -4.01
C ARG A 102 -11.66 -7.95 -3.49
N ASP A 103 -10.74 -8.89 -3.32
CA ASP A 103 -11.03 -10.24 -2.80
C ASP A 103 -11.51 -10.23 -1.34
N LEU A 104 -11.30 -9.14 -0.60
CA LEU A 104 -11.79 -8.96 0.77
C LEU A 104 -13.26 -8.53 0.81
N ILE A 105 -13.79 -7.94 -0.27
CA ILE A 105 -15.17 -7.47 -0.33
C ILE A 105 -16.02 -8.61 -0.86
N PRO A 106 -16.85 -9.27 -0.02
CA PRO A 106 -17.76 -10.27 -0.52
C PRO A 106 -18.65 -9.64 -1.58
N GLN A 107 -18.59 -10.19 -2.80
CA GLN A 107 -19.54 -9.81 -3.85
C GLN A 107 -20.92 -10.25 -3.34
N SER A 108 -21.74 -9.28 -2.91
CA SER A 108 -23.17 -9.52 -2.74
C SER A 108 -23.65 -10.10 -4.05
N LYS A 109 -23.97 -11.40 -4.06
CA LYS A 109 -24.62 -12.00 -5.22
C LYS A 109 -25.98 -11.34 -5.29
N GLU A 110 -26.08 -10.32 -6.14
CA GLU A 110 -27.34 -9.75 -6.55
C GLU A 110 -28.11 -10.90 -7.19
N THR A 111 -29.10 -11.40 -6.44
CA THR A 111 -30.08 -12.38 -6.86
C THR A 111 -30.86 -11.79 -8.03
N ALA A 112 -30.31 -11.90 -9.24
CA ALA A 112 -31.07 -11.82 -10.48
C ALA A 112 -31.84 -13.13 -10.64
N ASP A 113 -32.76 -13.38 -9.71
CA ASP A 113 -33.87 -14.32 -9.89
C ASP A 113 -34.91 -13.59 -10.74
N GLY A 114 -34.57 -13.42 -12.02
CA GLY A 114 -35.47 -13.00 -13.09
C GLY A 114 -36.19 -14.21 -13.67
N GLN A 115 -36.84 -15.01 -12.82
CA GLN A 115 -37.71 -16.10 -13.21
C GLN A 115 -39.13 -15.81 -12.69
N VAL A 116 -39.93 -15.17 -13.55
CA VAL A 116 -41.40 -15.31 -13.58
C VAL A 116 -41.85 -15.34 -15.03
#